data_AF-K5VCB8-F1
#
_entry.id   AF-K5VCB8-F1
#
_cell.length_a   1.000
_cell.length_b   1.000
_cell.length_c   1.000
_cell.angle_alpha   90.00
_cell.angle_beta   90.00
_cell.angle_gamma   90.00
#
_symmetry.space_group_name_H-M   'P 1'
#
loop_
_entity.id
_entity.type
_entity.pdbx_description
1 polymer ?
#
loop_
_entity_poly.entity_id
_entity_poly.type
_entity_poly.pdbx_seq_one_letter_code
_entity_poly.pdbx_strand_id
1 'polypeptide(L)'
;MSRVTGDDLPPEILSHILACVRPTYRKGGLAERRREKPKLIAPSLVCKYWSEVIRPFLFHTLELRNPEDVRLLKNIVTSPSFTTSSLSKAIRWVQIHQETTEAKSWLHHVHGLSTRLRNTRFNCTVVSPAGDPSSAPCRWAPFESIPNVTPSYVRLSDLTLQGVVFTTTTELARLIDNFSTLRYCICDQLTFLDSSPVAQSRRARRRAPSVLWKCHISRCKDMAVSDQAALAVDILAAGPNRRMGVDESAWDANFQALFALVPNTFERASVKFCGPNSSMYGMPSSTCIKCRSH
;
A
#
# COMPACT_ATOMS: atom_id res chain seq x y z
N MET A 1 16.24 46.95 25.20
CA MET A 1 15.63 45.60 25.27
C MET A 1 15.79 44.95 23.91
N SER A 2 16.59 43.88 23.79
CA SER A 2 16.70 43.17 22.51
C SER A 2 15.37 42.46 22.22
N ARG A 3 14.89 42.57 20.98
CA ARG A 3 13.71 41.83 20.53
C ARG A 3 14.14 40.40 20.28
N VAL A 4 13.80 39.50 21.20
CA VAL A 4 13.92 38.06 20.97
C VAL A 4 12.89 37.69 19.90
N THR A 5 13.36 37.20 18.76
CA THR A 5 12.53 36.72 17.67
C THR A 5 12.41 35.20 17.72
N GLY A 6 11.41 34.63 17.03
CA GLY A 6 11.24 33.18 16.98
C GLY A 6 12.42 32.44 16.34
N ASP A 7 13.28 33.14 15.60
CA ASP A 7 14.48 32.61 14.95
C ASP A 7 15.63 32.41 15.96
N ASP A 8 15.55 33.04 17.14
CA ASP A 8 16.52 32.90 18.24
C ASP A 8 16.29 31.64 19.09
N LEU A 9 15.23 30.88 18.80
CA LEU A 9 14.95 29.62 19.50
C LEU A 9 15.99 28.56 19.11
N PRO A 10 16.67 27.93 20.09
CA PRO A 10 17.54 26.80 19.83
C PRO A 10 16.78 25.68 19.07
N PRO A 11 17.43 25.02 18.11
CA PRO A 11 16.81 23.97 17.31
C PRO A 11 16.29 22.80 18.15
N GLU A 12 16.84 22.59 19.36
CA GLU A 12 16.39 21.59 20.33
C GLU A 12 15.01 21.94 20.89
N ILE A 13 14.78 23.21 21.26
CA ILE A 13 13.48 23.68 21.76
C ILE A 13 12.45 23.57 20.64
N LEU A 14 12.82 23.96 19.42
CA LEU A 14 11.94 23.85 18.26
C LEU A 14 11.60 22.38 17.96
N SER A 15 12.59 21.49 18.02
CA SER A 15 12.37 20.05 17.87
C SER A 15 11.44 19.50 18.94
N HIS A 16 11.55 19.99 20.19
CA HIS A 16 10.67 19.61 21.29
C HIS A 16 9.24 20.10 21.06
N ILE A 17 9.04 21.38 20.68
CA ILE A 17 7.73 21.92 20.31
C ILE A 17 7.13 21.11 19.17
N LEU A 18 7.89 20.87 18.10
CA LEU A 18 7.43 20.06 16.99
C LEU A 18 7.14 18.62 17.39
N ALA A 19 7.86 18.03 18.35
CA ALA A 19 7.57 16.71 18.87
C ALA A 19 6.22 16.67 19.61
N CYS A 20 5.87 17.73 20.33
CA CYS A 20 4.56 17.87 20.99
C CYS A 20 3.41 18.05 20.00
N VAL A 21 3.66 18.72 18.87
CA VAL A 21 2.65 18.89 17.79
C VAL A 21 2.73 17.77 16.75
N ARG A 22 3.73 16.88 16.85
CA ARG A 22 3.95 15.81 15.87
C ARG A 22 2.75 14.87 15.95
N PRO A 23 2.02 14.68 14.85
CA PRO A 23 1.12 13.54 14.72
C PRO A 23 1.85 12.30 15.21
N THR A 24 1.23 11.47 16.05
CA THR A 24 1.72 10.11 16.27
C THR A 24 1.52 9.31 14.98
N TYR A 25 2.40 9.59 13.99
CA TYR A 25 2.34 9.10 12.61
C TYR A 25 2.27 7.57 12.56
N ARG A 26 2.68 6.89 13.62
CA ARG A 26 2.80 5.44 13.66
C ARG A 26 1.49 4.70 13.98
N LYS A 27 0.48 5.36 14.56
CA LYS A 27 -0.75 4.69 15.02
C LYS A 27 -2.05 5.36 14.58
N GLY A 28 -2.03 6.66 14.26
CA GLY A 28 -3.24 7.38 13.87
C GLY A 28 -3.70 7.08 12.44
N GLY A 29 -5.02 6.91 12.26
CA GLY A 29 -5.65 6.77 10.95
C GLY A 29 -5.56 8.05 10.11
N LEU A 30 -5.83 7.97 8.81
CA LEU A 30 -5.77 9.11 7.90
C LEU A 30 -6.66 10.28 8.34
N ALA A 31 -7.84 10.00 8.90
CA ALA A 31 -8.77 11.01 9.39
C ALA A 31 -8.18 11.85 10.53
N GLU A 32 -7.47 11.23 11.47
CA GLU A 32 -6.80 11.92 12.57
C GLU A 32 -5.71 12.85 12.06
N ARG A 33 -4.89 12.36 11.11
CA ARG A 33 -3.86 13.19 10.46
C ARG A 33 -4.46 14.40 9.74
N ARG A 34 -5.61 14.25 9.09
CA ARG A 34 -6.31 15.38 8.46
C ARG A 34 -6.80 16.40 9.49
N ARG A 35 -7.18 15.97 10.69
CA ARG A 35 -7.56 16.87 11.80
C ARG A 35 -6.36 17.59 12.40
N GLU A 36 -5.19 16.97 12.40
CA GLU A 36 -3.97 17.57 12.95
C GLU A 36 -3.27 18.52 11.98
N LYS A 37 -3.31 18.26 10.66
CA LYS A 37 -2.66 19.11 9.64
C LYS A 37 -2.97 20.61 9.78
N PRO A 38 -4.25 21.04 9.97
CA PRO A 38 -4.58 22.46 10.15
C PRO A 38 -3.84 23.13 11.30
N LYS A 39 -3.56 22.40 12.40
CA LYS A 39 -2.83 22.93 13.57
C LYS A 39 -1.38 23.28 13.22
N LEU A 40 -0.80 22.63 12.21
CA LEU A 40 0.55 22.91 11.71
C LEU A 40 0.57 24.01 10.64
N ILE A 41 -0.56 24.30 9.99
CA ILE A 41 -0.63 25.33 8.94
C ILE A 41 -0.42 26.70 9.55
N ALA A 42 -1.12 27.05 10.63
CA ALA A 42 -1.03 28.40 11.20
C ALA A 42 0.39 28.80 11.58
N PRO A 43 1.18 27.98 12.31
CA PRO A 43 2.58 28.32 12.60
C PRO A 43 3.46 28.41 11.34
N SER A 44 3.18 27.61 10.30
CA SER A 44 3.94 27.63 9.04
C SER A 44 3.77 28.93 8.24
N LEU A 45 2.74 29.73 8.54
CA LEU A 45 2.45 31.02 7.90
C LEU A 45 3.06 32.21 8.65
N VAL A 46 3.64 32.00 9.84
CA VAL A 46 4.19 33.09 10.68
C VAL A 46 5.41 33.72 10.03
N CYS A 47 6.40 32.91 9.63
CA CYS A 47 7.58 33.38 8.94
C CYS A 47 8.21 32.28 8.08
N LYS A 48 9.23 32.65 7.28
CA LYS A 48 9.96 31.73 6.42
C LYS A 48 10.61 30.57 7.20
N TYR A 49 11.21 30.86 8.36
CA TYR A 49 11.85 29.86 9.20
C TYR A 49 10.86 28.77 9.65
N TRP A 50 9.72 29.17 10.23
CA TRP A 50 8.66 28.23 10.62
C TRP A 50 8.11 27.45 9.43
N SER A 51 7.94 28.09 8.27
CA SER A 51 7.52 27.39 7.04
C SER A 51 8.49 26.28 6.66
N GLU A 52 9.79 26.54 6.68
CA GLU A 52 10.82 25.56 6.31
C GLU A 52 10.90 24.41 7.30
N VAL A 53 10.80 24.71 8.59
CA VAL A 53 10.86 23.71 9.66
C VAL A 53 9.62 22.81 9.69
N ILE A 54 8.43 23.37 9.42
CA ILE A 54 7.16 22.62 9.47
C ILE A 54 6.90 21.86 8.16
N ARG A 55 7.48 22.29 7.03
CA ARG A 55 7.25 21.68 5.70
C ARG A 55 7.43 20.15 5.66
N PRO A 56 8.47 19.54 6.26
CA PRO A 56 8.61 18.08 6.32
C PRO A 56 7.43 17.35 6.96
N PHE A 57 6.70 18.01 7.88
CA PHE A 57 5.56 17.44 8.59
C PHE A 57 4.26 17.60 7.79
N LEU A 58 4.02 18.78 7.22
CA LEU A 58 2.84 19.06 6.39
C LEU A 58 2.79 18.18 5.13
N PHE A 59 3.93 18.05 4.47
CA PHE A 59 4.05 17.33 3.20
C PHE A 59 4.56 15.90 3.35
N HIS A 60 4.72 15.40 4.59
CA HIS A 60 5.19 14.04 4.87
C HIS A 60 4.39 12.97 4.13
N THR A 61 3.07 13.16 4.11
CA THR A 61 2.09 12.29 3.46
C THR A 61 1.16 13.14 2.61
N LEU A 62 1.12 12.83 1.32
CA LEU A 62 0.17 13.37 0.36
C LEU A 62 -0.91 12.33 0.08
N GLU A 63 -2.09 12.80 -0.27
CA GLU A 63 -3.23 11.98 -0.62
C GLU A 63 -3.70 12.39 -2.02
N LEU A 64 -3.88 11.42 -2.91
CA LEU A 64 -4.35 11.59 -4.28
C LEU A 64 -5.66 10.83 -4.39
N ARG A 65 -6.76 11.54 -4.65
CA ARG A 65 -8.11 10.97 -4.73
C ARG A 65 -8.69 10.97 -6.13
N ASN A 66 -8.18 11.84 -6.98
CA ASN A 66 -8.68 12.05 -8.33
C ASN A 66 -7.50 12.34 -9.28
N PRO A 67 -7.72 12.29 -10.61
CA PRO A 67 -6.66 12.58 -11.58
C PRO A 67 -6.13 14.02 -11.51
N GLU A 68 -6.92 14.98 -11.03
CA GLU A 68 -6.53 16.38 -10.86
C GLU A 68 -5.43 16.52 -9.80
N ASP A 69 -5.53 15.81 -8.68
CA ASP A 69 -4.50 15.77 -7.63
C ASP A 69 -3.18 15.25 -8.20
N VAL A 70 -3.24 14.20 -9.03
CA VAL A 70 -2.07 13.63 -9.70
C VAL A 70 -1.46 14.66 -10.64
N ARG A 71 -2.29 15.36 -11.43
CA ARG A 71 -1.83 16.40 -12.37
C ARG A 71 -1.19 17.57 -11.63
N LEU A 72 -1.79 18.04 -10.54
CA LEU A 72 -1.24 19.11 -9.69
C LEU A 72 0.12 18.70 -9.12
N LEU A 73 0.21 17.53 -8.48
CA LEU A 73 1.47 17.04 -7.94
C LEU A 73 2.50 16.85 -9.07
N LYS A 74 2.07 16.37 -10.25
CA LYS A 74 2.94 16.20 -11.41
C LYS A 74 3.56 17.53 -11.81
N ASN A 75 2.74 18.57 -11.96
CA ASN A 75 3.22 19.92 -12.31
C ASN A 75 4.26 20.45 -11.30
N ILE A 76 4.03 20.21 -10.00
CA ILE A 76 4.97 20.59 -8.94
C ILE A 76 6.29 19.81 -9.09
N VAL A 77 6.25 18.47 -9.21
CA VAL A 77 7.47 17.65 -9.25
C VAL A 77 8.23 17.73 -10.58
N THR A 78 7.58 18.20 -11.64
CA THR A 78 8.24 18.47 -12.93
C THR A 78 8.96 19.81 -12.98
N SER A 79 8.69 20.71 -12.02
CA SER A 79 9.42 21.98 -11.94
C SER A 79 10.91 21.74 -11.72
N PRO A 80 11.82 22.42 -12.44
CA PRO A 80 13.26 22.31 -12.22
C PRO A 80 13.68 22.62 -10.77
N SER A 81 12.99 23.55 -10.12
CA SER A 81 13.25 23.95 -8.73
C SER A 81 12.83 22.91 -7.70
N PHE A 82 12.02 21.93 -8.07
CA PHE A 82 11.55 20.91 -7.14
C PHE A 82 12.71 20.09 -6.57
N THR A 83 13.65 19.68 -7.42
CA THR A 83 14.78 18.82 -7.05
C THR A 83 15.69 19.48 -6.00
N THR A 84 15.86 20.80 -6.07
CA THR A 84 16.65 21.58 -5.11
C THR A 84 15.83 22.05 -3.91
N SER A 85 14.50 22.05 -4.01
CA SER A 85 13.62 22.45 -2.91
C SER A 85 13.64 21.44 -1.75
N SER A 86 13.40 21.93 -0.53
CA SER A 86 13.19 21.07 0.64
C SER A 86 11.92 20.22 0.55
N LEU A 87 10.98 20.56 -0.35
CA LEU A 87 9.76 19.79 -0.57
C LEU A 87 10.04 18.38 -1.13
N SER A 88 11.05 18.23 -2.00
CA SER A 88 11.43 16.93 -2.56
C SER A 88 11.80 15.89 -1.50
N LYS A 89 12.42 16.34 -0.39
CA LYS A 89 12.80 15.50 0.75
C LYS A 89 11.68 15.35 1.78
N ALA A 90 10.70 16.27 1.77
CA ALA A 90 9.56 16.26 2.65
C ALA A 90 8.55 15.16 2.30
N ILE A 91 8.33 14.90 1.00
CA ILE A 91 7.32 13.92 0.55
C ILE A 91 7.85 12.48 0.72
N ARG A 92 7.42 11.82 1.80
CA ARG A 92 7.83 10.44 2.11
C ARG A 92 6.80 9.39 1.72
N TRP A 93 5.52 9.76 1.73
CA TRP A 93 4.42 8.86 1.42
C TRP A 93 3.41 9.55 0.50
N VAL A 94 2.91 8.80 -0.47
CA VAL A 94 1.79 9.17 -1.32
C VAL A 94 0.72 8.08 -1.17
N GLN A 95 -0.43 8.46 -0.61
CA GLN A 95 -1.61 7.61 -0.51
C GLN A 95 -2.48 7.86 -1.74
N ILE A 96 -2.84 6.80 -2.43
CA ILE A 96 -3.67 6.81 -3.62
C ILE A 96 -4.98 6.17 -3.21
N HIS A 97 -6.08 6.90 -3.33
CA HIS A 97 -7.42 6.37 -3.13
C HIS A 97 -8.09 6.28 -4.49
N GLN A 98 -8.58 5.10 -4.82
CA GLN A 98 -9.30 4.85 -6.07
C GLN A 98 -10.62 4.15 -5.77
N GLU A 99 -11.71 4.73 -6.25
CA GLU A 99 -13.03 4.11 -6.17
C GLU A 99 -13.28 3.27 -7.43
N THR A 100 -13.92 2.11 -7.28
CA THR A 100 -14.15 1.22 -8.43
C THR A 100 -15.17 1.77 -9.44
N THR A 101 -16.05 2.69 -9.01
CA THR A 101 -17.08 3.32 -9.85
C THR A 101 -16.53 4.29 -10.89
N GLU A 102 -15.29 4.72 -10.76
CA GLU A 102 -14.68 5.60 -11.75
C GLU A 102 -14.48 4.82 -13.05
N ALA A 103 -15.20 5.24 -14.10
CA ALA A 103 -15.18 4.59 -15.42
C ALA A 103 -13.78 4.46 -16.04
N LYS A 104 -12.76 5.17 -15.52
CA LYS A 104 -11.39 5.06 -15.99
C LYS A 104 -10.38 5.14 -14.85
N SER A 105 -9.63 4.06 -14.67
CA SER A 105 -8.48 4.05 -13.76
C SER A 105 -7.41 5.05 -14.20
N TRP A 106 -7.12 6.03 -13.34
CA TRP A 106 -6.07 7.03 -13.55
C TRP A 106 -4.72 6.61 -12.95
N LEU A 107 -4.60 5.39 -12.42
CA LEU A 107 -3.37 4.88 -11.80
C LEU A 107 -2.16 4.96 -12.76
N HIS A 108 -2.38 4.84 -14.06
CA HIS A 108 -1.35 5.01 -15.08
C HIS A 108 -0.70 6.41 -15.08
N HIS A 109 -1.40 7.46 -14.64
CA HIS A 109 -0.82 8.80 -14.48
C HIS A 109 0.17 8.88 -13.29
N VAL A 110 0.04 7.99 -12.30
CA VAL A 110 0.95 7.92 -11.15
C VAL A 110 2.33 7.38 -11.55
N HIS A 111 2.44 6.69 -12.69
CA HIS A 111 3.73 6.19 -13.19
C HIS A 111 4.80 7.28 -13.21
N GLY A 112 4.50 8.41 -13.87
CA GLY A 112 5.43 9.53 -14.02
C GLY A 112 5.79 10.19 -12.68
N LEU A 113 4.89 10.14 -11.69
CA LEU A 113 5.21 10.59 -10.34
C LEU A 113 6.21 9.65 -9.66
N SER A 114 5.98 8.34 -9.77
CA SER A 114 6.81 7.32 -9.11
C SER A 114 8.26 7.26 -9.60
N THR A 115 8.50 7.70 -10.84
CA THR A 115 9.86 7.78 -11.41
C THR A 115 10.62 9.04 -10.93
N ARG A 116 9.90 10.13 -10.65
CA ARG A 116 10.47 11.40 -10.12
C ARG A 116 10.65 11.35 -8.60
N LEU A 117 9.69 10.77 -7.88
CA LEU A 117 9.69 10.66 -6.42
C LEU A 117 10.33 9.34 -5.97
N ARG A 118 11.60 9.13 -6.28
CA ARG A 118 12.22 7.79 -6.16
C ARG A 118 12.30 7.24 -4.74
N ASN A 119 12.37 8.13 -3.76
CA ASN A 119 12.50 7.84 -2.32
C ASN A 119 11.17 7.88 -1.57
N THR A 120 10.06 8.02 -2.30
CA THR A 120 8.70 8.11 -1.77
C THR A 120 8.01 6.76 -1.88
N ARG A 121 7.27 6.37 -0.83
CA ARG A 121 6.44 5.17 -0.83
C ARG A 121 5.07 5.52 -1.40
N PHE A 122 4.58 4.70 -2.33
CA PHE A 122 3.23 4.83 -2.89
C PHE A 122 2.37 3.71 -2.34
N ASN A 123 1.26 4.09 -1.73
CA ASN A 123 0.32 3.18 -1.10
C ASN A 123 -1.02 3.33 -1.81
N CYS A 124 -1.52 2.28 -2.42
CA CYS A 124 -2.79 2.32 -3.13
C CYS A 124 -3.89 1.64 -2.32
N THR A 125 -5.02 2.30 -2.17
CA THR A 125 -6.23 1.76 -1.57
C THR A 125 -7.35 1.85 -2.59
N VAL A 126 -7.86 0.69 -2.99
CA VAL A 126 -8.98 0.55 -3.91
C VAL A 126 -10.19 0.11 -3.10
N VAL A 127 -11.26 0.89 -3.16
CA VAL A 127 -12.48 0.63 -2.39
C VAL A 127 -13.64 0.56 -3.37
N SER A 128 -14.46 -0.48 -3.25
CA SER A 128 -15.77 -0.49 -3.89
C SER A 128 -16.73 0.37 -3.06
N PRO A 129 -17.51 1.27 -3.69
CA PRO A 129 -18.42 2.13 -2.95
C PRO A 129 -19.43 1.29 -2.18
N ALA A 130 -19.29 1.33 -0.85
CA ALA A 130 -20.22 0.70 0.06
C ALA A 130 -21.47 1.57 0.11
N GLY A 131 -22.58 1.13 -0.48
CA GLY A 131 -23.81 1.92 -0.30
C GLY A 131 -25.06 1.44 -1.02
N ASP A 132 -24.94 0.74 -2.14
CA ASP A 132 -26.13 0.41 -2.90
C ASP A 132 -26.20 -1.09 -3.21
N PRO A 133 -27.04 -1.87 -2.50
CA PRO A 133 -27.26 -3.29 -2.83
C PRO A 133 -27.85 -3.48 -4.23
N SER A 134 -28.38 -2.42 -4.86
CA SER A 134 -28.84 -2.43 -6.25
C SER A 134 -27.74 -2.09 -7.26
N SER A 135 -26.60 -1.54 -6.82
CA SER A 135 -25.48 -1.28 -7.73
C SER A 135 -24.82 -2.59 -8.14
N ALA A 136 -24.73 -2.81 -9.45
CA ALA A 136 -24.07 -3.98 -9.98
C ALA A 136 -22.61 -4.02 -9.47
N PRO A 137 -22.12 -5.18 -9.00
CA PRO A 137 -20.74 -5.32 -8.55
C PRO A 137 -19.77 -4.82 -9.62
N CYS A 138 -19.05 -3.73 -9.32
CA CYS A 138 -18.16 -3.11 -10.28
C CYS A 138 -16.83 -3.86 -10.33
N ARG A 139 -16.52 -4.46 -11.48
CA ARG A 139 -15.25 -5.14 -11.74
C ARG A 139 -14.13 -4.11 -11.83
N TRP A 140 -13.12 -4.24 -10.97
CA TRP A 140 -11.95 -3.38 -11.06
C TRP A 140 -10.89 -3.98 -11.99
N ALA A 141 -10.80 -3.44 -13.21
CA ALA A 141 -9.83 -3.87 -14.20
C ALA A 141 -8.93 -2.68 -14.61
N PRO A 142 -7.93 -2.30 -13.80
CA PRO A 142 -7.12 -1.10 -14.03
C PRO A 142 -6.31 -1.12 -15.34
N PHE A 143 -6.23 -2.28 -16.00
CA PHE A 143 -5.47 -2.50 -17.22
C PHE A 143 -6.33 -2.82 -18.45
N GLU A 144 -7.66 -2.87 -18.31
CA GLU A 144 -8.53 -3.21 -19.45
C GLU A 144 -8.41 -2.19 -20.60
N SER A 145 -8.16 -0.93 -20.25
CA SER A 145 -7.96 0.16 -21.21
C SER A 145 -6.50 0.37 -21.63
N ILE A 146 -5.54 -0.43 -21.15
CA ILE A 146 -4.11 -0.21 -21.40
C ILE A 146 -3.61 -1.31 -22.34
N PRO A 147 -2.96 -0.97 -23.48
CA PRO A 147 -2.36 -1.99 -24.33
C PRO A 147 -1.39 -2.85 -23.51
N ASN A 148 -1.48 -4.18 -23.68
CA ASN A 148 -0.80 -5.23 -22.91
C ASN A 148 0.75 -5.17 -22.88
N VAL A 149 1.37 -4.09 -23.36
CA VAL A 149 2.76 -4.08 -23.83
C VAL A 149 3.76 -3.46 -22.85
N THR A 150 3.38 -2.67 -21.83
CA THR A 150 4.39 -2.05 -20.95
C THR A 150 4.35 -2.59 -19.51
N PRO A 151 5.31 -3.42 -19.07
CA PRO A 151 5.17 -4.20 -17.83
C PRO A 151 5.63 -3.51 -16.53
N SER A 152 5.64 -2.18 -16.41
CA SER A 152 6.13 -1.55 -15.14
C SER A 152 5.52 -0.19 -14.80
N TYR A 153 4.20 -0.10 -14.72
CA TYR A 153 3.59 1.23 -14.66
C TYR A 153 3.61 1.91 -13.30
N VAL A 154 3.61 1.27 -12.13
CA VAL A 154 3.65 2.05 -10.87
C VAL A 154 4.46 1.36 -9.80
N ARG A 155 5.36 2.11 -9.16
CA ARG A 155 6.11 1.64 -7.99
C ARG A 155 5.25 1.70 -6.73
N LEU A 156 4.34 0.75 -6.57
CA LEU A 156 3.58 0.60 -5.33
C LEU A 156 4.39 -0.12 -4.26
N SER A 157 4.31 0.35 -3.03
CA SER A 157 4.85 -0.32 -1.84
C SER A 157 3.77 -1.14 -1.14
N ASP A 158 2.58 -0.55 -0.97
CA ASP A 158 1.45 -1.18 -0.31
C ASP A 158 0.20 -1.12 -1.21
N LEU A 159 -0.57 -2.20 -1.27
CA LEU A 159 -1.83 -2.29 -2.00
C LEU A 159 -2.92 -2.81 -1.06
N THR A 160 -4.01 -2.06 -0.92
CA THR A 160 -5.20 -2.45 -0.17
C THR A 160 -6.37 -2.53 -1.14
N LEU A 161 -7.04 -3.66 -1.20
CA LEU A 161 -8.22 -3.92 -2.00
C LEU A 161 -9.38 -4.21 -1.04
N GLN A 162 -10.45 -3.42 -1.10
CA GLN A 162 -11.58 -3.53 -0.19
C GLN A 162 -12.90 -3.59 -0.96
N GLY A 163 -13.65 -4.68 -0.79
CA GLY A 163 -14.96 -4.84 -1.45
C GLY A 163 -14.86 -5.06 -2.97
N VAL A 164 -13.67 -5.37 -3.50
CA VAL A 164 -13.42 -5.44 -4.95
C VAL A 164 -13.87 -6.80 -5.50
N VAL A 165 -14.44 -6.78 -6.70
CA VAL A 165 -14.93 -7.96 -7.41
C VAL A 165 -13.94 -8.37 -8.51
N PHE A 166 -13.54 -9.63 -8.49
CA PHE A 166 -12.69 -10.26 -9.49
C PHE A 166 -13.46 -11.38 -10.19
N THR A 167 -13.15 -11.65 -11.46
CA THR A 167 -13.69 -12.81 -12.16
C THR A 167 -13.12 -14.09 -11.54
N THR A 168 -11.81 -14.15 -11.32
CA THR A 168 -11.12 -15.33 -10.75
C THR A 168 -10.04 -14.92 -9.76
N THR A 169 -9.62 -15.86 -8.91
CA THR A 169 -8.42 -15.74 -8.07
C THR A 169 -7.15 -15.49 -8.89
N THR A 170 -7.09 -16.05 -10.11
CA THR A 170 -6.00 -15.85 -11.07
C THR A 170 -5.88 -14.40 -11.54
N GLU A 171 -7.00 -13.69 -11.68
CA GLU A 171 -7.01 -12.27 -12.04
C GLU A 171 -6.35 -11.42 -10.95
N LEU A 172 -6.69 -11.68 -9.69
CA LEU A 172 -6.06 -11.03 -8.53
C LEU A 172 -4.54 -11.30 -8.51
N ALA A 173 -4.12 -12.55 -8.69
CA ALA A 173 -2.69 -12.89 -8.73
C ALA A 173 -1.96 -12.11 -9.85
N ARG A 174 -2.54 -12.07 -11.07
CA ARG A 174 -1.96 -11.33 -12.20
C ARG A 174 -1.88 -9.83 -11.94
N LEU A 175 -2.88 -9.26 -11.29
CA LEU A 175 -2.89 -7.86 -10.86
C LEU A 175 -1.73 -7.58 -9.92
N ILE A 176 -1.54 -8.42 -8.89
CA ILE A 176 -0.44 -8.28 -7.92
C ILE A 176 0.92 -8.43 -8.61
N ASP A 177 1.06 -9.38 -9.54
CA ASP A 177 2.27 -9.61 -10.33
C ASP A 177 2.65 -8.44 -11.26
N ASN A 178 1.74 -7.49 -11.51
CA ASN A 178 2.04 -6.28 -12.27
C ASN A 178 2.77 -5.22 -11.43
N PHE A 179 2.91 -5.41 -10.12
CA PHE A 179 3.57 -4.46 -9.20
C PHE A 179 4.84 -5.06 -8.60
N SER A 180 5.96 -5.02 -9.33
CA SER A 180 7.23 -5.61 -8.90
C SER A 180 7.82 -5.03 -7.60
N THR A 181 7.45 -3.80 -7.23
CA THR A 181 7.91 -3.15 -5.99
C THR A 181 6.98 -3.37 -4.80
N LEU A 182 5.86 -4.10 -4.98
CA LEU A 182 4.86 -4.30 -3.96
C LEU A 182 5.44 -5.11 -2.81
N ARG A 183 5.33 -4.61 -1.59
CA ARG A 183 5.85 -5.22 -0.36
C ARG A 183 4.74 -5.81 0.48
N TYR A 184 3.59 -5.15 0.49
CA TYR A 184 2.44 -5.53 1.29
C TYR A 184 1.15 -5.49 0.47
N CYS A 185 0.34 -6.53 0.61
CA CYS A 185 -0.98 -6.60 0.02
C CYS A 185 -2.03 -6.92 1.09
N ILE A 186 -3.09 -6.13 1.16
CA ILE A 186 -4.30 -6.41 1.93
C ILE A 186 -5.45 -6.59 0.93
N CYS A 187 -6.17 -7.69 1.09
CA CYS A 187 -7.37 -8.03 0.35
C CYS A 187 -8.48 -8.26 1.39
N ASP A 188 -9.48 -7.40 1.41
CA ASP A 188 -10.57 -7.48 2.37
C ASP A 188 -11.91 -7.45 1.65
N GLN A 189 -12.83 -8.34 2.03
CA GLN A 189 -14.18 -8.38 1.46
C GLN A 189 -14.17 -8.56 -0.07
N LEU A 190 -13.21 -9.33 -0.60
CA LEU A 190 -13.20 -9.63 -2.04
C LEU A 190 -14.33 -10.58 -2.42
N THR A 191 -14.84 -10.42 -3.63
CA THR A 191 -15.78 -11.37 -4.26
C THR A 191 -15.17 -11.94 -5.52
N PHE A 192 -15.24 -13.26 -5.70
CA PHE A 192 -14.81 -13.95 -6.90
C PHE A 192 -16.03 -14.53 -7.61
N LEU A 193 -16.18 -14.25 -8.91
CA LEU A 193 -17.31 -14.78 -9.69
C LEU A 193 -17.12 -16.26 -10.04
N ASP A 194 -15.86 -16.68 -10.15
CA ASP A 194 -15.44 -18.05 -10.39
C ASP A 194 -14.39 -18.43 -9.33
N SER A 195 -14.76 -19.40 -8.49
CA SER A 195 -13.94 -19.95 -7.40
C SER A 195 -12.91 -20.97 -7.88
N SER A 196 -12.70 -21.10 -9.19
CA SER A 196 -11.65 -21.94 -9.74
C SER A 196 -10.29 -21.63 -9.08
N PRO A 197 -9.48 -22.66 -8.77
CA PRO A 197 -8.18 -22.48 -8.14
C PRO A 197 -7.26 -21.63 -9.00
N VAL A 198 -6.25 -21.01 -8.37
CA VAL A 198 -5.30 -20.13 -9.07
C VAL A 198 -4.56 -20.93 -10.14
N ALA A 199 -4.87 -20.68 -11.41
CA ALA A 199 -4.09 -21.19 -12.52
C ALA A 199 -2.78 -20.39 -12.56
N GLN A 200 -1.70 -20.98 -12.02
CA GLN A 200 -0.38 -20.36 -12.07
C GLN A 200 -0.08 -19.87 -13.49
N SER A 201 0.09 -18.56 -13.61
CA SER A 201 0.44 -17.93 -14.88
C SER A 201 1.84 -18.39 -15.28
N ARG A 202 1.93 -19.35 -16.20
CA ARG A 202 3.21 -19.83 -16.77
C ARG A 202 4.08 -18.71 -17.33
N ARG A 203 3.51 -17.50 -17.58
CA ARG A 203 4.21 -16.30 -18.06
C ARG A 203 5.09 -15.60 -17.01
N ALA A 204 5.05 -16.00 -15.73
CA ALA A 204 5.84 -15.37 -14.67
C ALA A 204 7.37 -15.48 -14.87
N ARG A 205 7.88 -16.36 -15.76
CA ARG A 205 9.31 -16.62 -15.92
C ARG A 205 10.18 -15.42 -16.33
N ARG A 206 9.64 -14.36 -16.93
CA ARG A 206 10.44 -13.24 -17.47
C ARG A 206 10.42 -11.94 -16.68
N ARG A 207 9.62 -11.84 -15.61
CA ARG A 207 9.48 -10.58 -14.86
C ARG A 207 10.50 -10.47 -13.74
N ALA A 208 10.81 -9.21 -13.41
CA ALA A 208 11.62 -8.91 -12.25
C ALA A 208 10.97 -9.49 -10.99
N PRO A 209 11.77 -10.05 -10.07
CA PRO A 209 11.29 -10.60 -8.81
C PRO A 209 10.45 -9.57 -8.03
N SER A 210 9.20 -9.93 -7.68
CA SER A 210 8.32 -9.15 -6.79
C SER A 210 8.85 -9.06 -5.35
N VAL A 211 8.93 -7.88 -4.75
CA VAL A 211 9.39 -7.77 -3.34
C VAL A 211 8.29 -8.06 -2.30
N LEU A 212 7.22 -8.77 -2.69
CA LEU A 212 6.08 -9.04 -1.83
C LEU A 212 6.47 -10.02 -0.73
N TRP A 213 6.36 -9.59 0.52
CA TRP A 213 6.70 -10.42 1.68
C TRP A 213 5.54 -10.55 2.67
N LYS A 214 4.42 -9.86 2.45
CA LYS A 214 3.24 -10.03 3.30
C LYS A 214 1.96 -9.88 2.47
N CYS A 215 1.08 -10.87 2.58
CA CYS A 215 -0.24 -10.87 1.99
C CYS A 215 -1.28 -11.17 3.08
N HIS A 216 -2.37 -10.43 3.07
CA HIS A 216 -3.41 -10.53 4.06
C HIS A 216 -4.75 -10.63 3.33
N ILE A 217 -5.47 -11.73 3.53
CA ILE A 217 -6.78 -11.97 2.92
C ILE A 217 -7.80 -12.19 4.04
N SER A 218 -8.87 -11.41 4.04
CA SER A 218 -9.94 -11.54 5.04
C SER A 218 -11.32 -11.29 4.47
N ARG A 219 -12.32 -11.95 5.08
CA ARG A 219 -13.76 -11.71 4.86
C ARG A 219 -14.18 -11.82 3.39
N CYS A 220 -13.49 -12.62 2.58
CA CYS A 220 -13.90 -12.83 1.20
C CYS A 220 -15.23 -13.56 1.14
N LYS A 221 -16.09 -13.14 0.22
CA LYS A 221 -17.42 -13.72 0.05
C LYS A 221 -17.28 -15.17 -0.45
N ASP A 222 -18.10 -16.07 0.11
CA ASP A 222 -18.21 -17.48 -0.28
C ASP A 222 -16.88 -18.27 -0.28
N MET A 223 -15.91 -17.85 0.54
CA MET A 223 -14.60 -18.48 0.61
C MET A 223 -14.21 -18.79 2.06
N ALA A 224 -13.93 -20.08 2.34
CA ALA A 224 -13.52 -20.51 3.67
C ALA A 224 -12.16 -19.88 4.06
N VAL A 225 -11.83 -19.83 5.35
CA VAL A 225 -10.56 -19.25 5.79
C VAL A 225 -9.35 -20.07 5.35
N SER A 226 -9.51 -21.39 5.21
CA SER A 226 -8.52 -22.25 4.56
C SER A 226 -8.24 -21.78 3.13
N ASP A 227 -9.28 -21.49 2.35
CA ASP A 227 -9.13 -21.08 0.95
C ASP A 227 -8.52 -19.67 0.85
N GLN A 228 -8.89 -18.77 1.77
CA GLN A 228 -8.26 -17.45 1.91
C GLN A 228 -6.76 -17.57 2.24
N ALA A 229 -6.39 -18.49 3.14
CA ALA A 229 -5.01 -18.77 3.46
C ALA A 229 -4.27 -19.35 2.24
N ALA A 230 -4.84 -20.34 1.56
CA ALA A 230 -4.30 -20.94 0.35
C ALA A 230 -4.06 -19.89 -0.75
N LEU A 231 -5.03 -19.00 -0.97
CA LEU A 231 -4.88 -17.90 -1.94
C LEU A 231 -3.76 -16.93 -1.55
N ALA A 232 -3.65 -16.56 -0.27
CA ALA A 232 -2.58 -15.68 0.21
C ALA A 232 -1.20 -16.33 0.02
N VAL A 233 -1.14 -17.64 0.23
CA VAL A 233 0.03 -18.48 -0.01
C VAL A 233 0.40 -18.51 -1.49
N ASP A 234 -0.55 -18.76 -2.38
CA ASP A 234 -0.32 -18.84 -3.83
C ASP A 234 0.22 -17.52 -4.38
N ILE A 235 -0.36 -16.40 -3.95
CA ILE A 235 0.10 -15.05 -4.31
C ILE A 235 1.54 -14.81 -3.83
N LEU A 236 1.87 -15.27 -2.63
CA LEU A 236 3.20 -15.14 -2.06
C LEU A 236 4.23 -16.08 -2.70
N ALA A 237 3.82 -17.29 -3.06
CA ALA A 237 4.64 -18.30 -3.71
C ALA A 237 4.93 -17.97 -5.18
N ALA A 238 4.04 -17.26 -5.86
CA ALA A 238 4.29 -16.68 -7.19
C ALA A 238 5.42 -15.63 -7.16
N GLY A 239 5.68 -15.06 -5.99
CA GLY A 239 6.79 -14.15 -5.75
C GLY A 239 8.16 -14.83 -5.82
N PRO A 240 9.23 -14.04 -5.95
CA PRO A 240 10.62 -14.51 -6.00
C PRO A 240 11.14 -15.04 -4.68
N ASN A 241 10.35 -15.01 -3.61
CA ASN A 241 10.72 -15.67 -2.36
C ASN A 241 10.85 -17.19 -2.55
N ARG A 242 10.22 -17.78 -3.58
CA ARG A 242 10.54 -19.13 -4.05
C ARG A 242 12.03 -19.30 -4.41
N ARG A 243 12.70 -18.22 -4.79
CA ARG A 243 14.14 -18.19 -5.11
C ARG A 243 15.04 -17.93 -3.88
N MET A 244 14.48 -17.69 -2.70
CA MET A 244 15.27 -17.52 -1.47
C MET A 244 15.75 -18.85 -0.87
N GLY A 245 15.66 -19.96 -1.62
CA GLY A 245 16.24 -21.24 -1.21
C GLY A 245 15.50 -21.96 -0.09
N VAL A 246 14.28 -21.53 0.24
CA VAL A 246 13.38 -22.34 1.08
C VAL A 246 12.92 -23.52 0.22
N ASP A 247 13.24 -24.73 0.67
CA ASP A 247 12.84 -25.97 0.01
C ASP A 247 11.31 -26.00 -0.19
N GLU A 248 10.85 -26.46 -1.36
CA GLU A 248 9.43 -26.63 -1.65
C GLU A 248 8.77 -27.55 -0.62
N SER A 249 9.50 -28.54 -0.10
CA SER A 249 9.01 -29.42 0.96
C SER A 249 8.74 -28.68 2.29
N ALA A 250 9.61 -27.74 2.66
CA ALA A 250 9.46 -26.93 3.87
C ALA A 250 8.28 -25.97 3.75
N TRP A 251 8.01 -25.50 2.52
CA TRP A 251 6.82 -24.73 2.21
C TRP A 251 5.56 -25.53 2.40
N ASP A 252 5.48 -26.68 1.73
CA ASP A 252 4.32 -27.55 1.79
C ASP A 252 4.05 -28.00 3.22
N ALA A 253 5.08 -28.38 3.98
CA ALA A 253 4.95 -28.76 5.38
C ALA A 253 4.39 -27.62 6.26
N ASN A 254 4.89 -26.39 6.10
CA ASN A 254 4.40 -25.23 6.86
C ASN A 254 2.94 -24.90 6.51
N PHE A 255 2.54 -25.10 5.25
CA PHE A 255 1.17 -24.88 4.83
C PHE A 255 0.23 -25.98 5.29
N GLN A 256 0.64 -27.25 5.19
CA GLN A 256 -0.11 -28.36 5.76
C GLN A 256 -0.30 -28.18 7.27
N ALA A 257 0.75 -27.78 7.99
CA ALA A 257 0.66 -27.44 9.40
C ALA A 257 -0.29 -26.26 9.65
N LEU A 258 -0.21 -25.20 8.83
CA LEU A 258 -1.15 -24.08 8.91
C LEU A 258 -2.59 -24.57 8.75
N PHE A 259 -2.91 -25.30 7.68
CA PHE A 259 -4.26 -25.79 7.42
C PHE A 259 -4.78 -26.74 8.50
N ALA A 260 -3.92 -27.58 9.07
CA ALA A 260 -4.27 -28.43 10.20
C ALA A 260 -4.57 -27.63 11.48
N LEU A 261 -3.95 -26.45 11.63
CA LEU A 261 -4.03 -25.60 12.82
C LEU A 261 -4.96 -24.40 12.67
N VAL A 262 -5.66 -24.20 11.54
CA VAL A 262 -6.64 -23.13 11.36
C VAL A 262 -8.05 -23.68 11.60
N PRO A 263 -8.67 -23.45 12.77
CA PRO A 263 -10.09 -23.72 12.96
C PRO A 263 -10.95 -22.91 11.99
N ASN A 264 -12.06 -23.50 11.57
CA ASN A 264 -13.08 -22.84 10.76
C ASN A 264 -13.72 -21.61 11.45
N THR A 265 -13.40 -21.35 12.73
CA THR A 265 -13.91 -20.20 13.50
C THR A 265 -13.13 -18.90 13.28
N PHE A 266 -12.05 -18.92 12.51
CA PHE A 266 -11.29 -17.71 12.20
C PHE A 266 -12.02 -16.92 11.11
N GLU A 267 -11.82 -15.59 11.07
CA GLU A 267 -12.38 -14.71 10.03
C GLU A 267 -11.32 -14.25 9.02
N ARG A 268 -10.05 -14.55 9.30
CA ARG A 268 -8.91 -13.86 8.73
C ARG A 268 -7.68 -14.76 8.64
N ALA A 269 -7.06 -14.77 7.46
CA ALA A 269 -5.78 -15.41 7.21
C ALA A 269 -4.70 -14.37 6.86
N SER A 270 -3.61 -14.35 7.62
CA SER A 270 -2.45 -13.52 7.29
C SER A 270 -1.22 -14.39 7.10
N VAL A 271 -0.62 -14.29 5.93
CA VAL A 271 0.62 -14.98 5.61
C VAL A 271 1.73 -13.95 5.48
N LYS A 272 2.80 -14.13 6.24
CA LYS A 272 3.93 -13.23 6.26
C LYS A 272 5.22 -14.02 6.08
N PHE A 273 6.10 -13.48 5.26
CA PHE A 273 7.50 -13.82 5.32
C PHE A 273 8.20 -12.94 6.34
N CYS A 274 8.83 -13.57 7.33
CA CYS A 274 9.86 -12.90 8.09
C CYS A 274 11.16 -12.96 7.29
N GLY A 275 11.31 -12.02 6.35
CA GLY A 275 12.58 -11.77 5.65
C GLY A 275 13.65 -11.22 6.59
N PRO A 276 14.94 -11.39 6.25
CA PRO A 276 16.03 -11.39 7.20
C PRO A 276 16.41 -9.97 7.57
N ASN A 277 16.06 -9.55 8.78
CA ASN A 277 16.72 -8.39 9.36
C ASN A 277 18.15 -8.71 9.84
N SER A 278 18.70 -9.93 9.63
CA SER A 278 20.14 -10.23 9.84
C SER A 278 20.63 -11.66 9.55
N SER A 279 19.77 -12.70 9.45
CA SER A 279 20.23 -14.09 9.22
C SER A 279 19.91 -14.57 7.80
N MET A 280 20.88 -15.17 7.08
CA MET A 280 20.69 -15.69 5.71
C MET A 280 19.55 -16.72 5.54
N TYR A 281 18.98 -17.24 6.64
CA TYR A 281 17.85 -18.15 6.64
C TYR A 281 16.60 -17.42 7.14
N GLY A 282 15.78 -16.94 6.22
CA GLY A 282 14.44 -16.42 6.55
C GLY A 282 13.48 -17.59 6.72
N MET A 283 12.91 -17.76 7.91
CA MET A 283 11.81 -18.70 8.13
C MET A 283 10.49 -18.07 7.68
N PRO A 284 9.67 -18.74 6.84
CA PRO A 284 8.30 -18.33 6.62
C PRO A 284 7.54 -18.39 7.96
N SER A 285 6.72 -17.38 8.25
CA SER A 285 5.91 -17.33 9.46
C SER A 285 4.45 -17.08 9.08
N SER A 286 3.65 -18.13 9.09
CA SER A 286 2.20 -17.97 8.98
C SER A 286 1.64 -17.61 10.37
N THR A 287 0.73 -16.64 10.42
CA THR A 287 0.04 -16.28 11.67
C THR A 287 -1.44 -16.13 11.37
N CYS A 288 -2.24 -17.05 11.91
CA CYS A 288 -3.69 -16.87 11.94
C CYS A 288 -4.05 -16.05 13.19
N ILE A 289 -4.72 -14.92 12.97
CA ILE A 289 -5.12 -14.03 14.06
C ILE A 289 -6.62 -14.23 14.26
N LYS A 290 -7.01 -14.70 15.44
CA LYS A 290 -8.40 -14.73 15.85
C LYS A 290 -8.83 -13.30 16.10
N CYS A 291 -9.64 -12.71 15.22
CA CYS A 291 -10.29 -11.46 15.51
C CYS A 291 -11.30 -11.69 16.64
N ARG A 292 -11.27 -10.87 17.68
CA ARG A 292 -12.44 -10.75 18.56
C ARG A 292 -13.48 -10.01 17.74
N SER A 293 -14.64 -10.62 17.54
CA SER A 293 -15.82 -9.96 16.99
C SER A 293 -16.09 -8.70 17.82
N HIS A 294 -16.01 -7.54 17.19
CA HIS A 294 -16.34 -6.25 17.78
C HIS A 294 -17.82 -5.95 17.57
#